data_AF-A0AAU3BXK5-F1
#
_entry.id   AF-A0AAU3BXK5-F1
#
_cell.length_a   1.000
_cell.length_b   1.000
_cell.length_c   1.000
_cell.angle_alpha   90.00
_cell.angle_beta   90.00
_cell.angle_gamma   90.00
#
_symmetry.space_group_name_H-M   'P 1'
#
loop_
_entity.id
_entity.type
_entity.pdbx_description
1 polymer ?
#
loop_
_entity_poly.entity_id
_entity_poly.type
_entity_poly.pdbx_seq_one_letter_code
_entity_poly.pdbx_strand_id
1 'polypeptide(L)'
;MQLIESLYLGWSPLDHPADCPNPAWDVVEIRHDEGARIVQTGAERHACANDTCSHADSFGRVQLRLLCRDCGSVRTITGEGLTQVCTDTSLTGWGQAPRQVGGVWLWPGQPAAPGREPHDYLVTREQADAVTTESLYGIITRYRDAEGTPRWIAAALPDPTGEHQVHTLRWRHRSAGLADLDAAAAWIAVAETRTQRPLVVAV
;
A
#
# COMPACT_ATOMS: atom_id res chain seq x y z
N MET A 1 10.65 -3.07 6.59
CA MET A 1 9.79 -3.70 5.55
C MET A 1 8.73 -2.67 5.20
N GLN A 2 8.65 -2.27 3.93
CA GLN A 2 7.63 -1.33 3.47
C GLN A 2 6.30 -2.09 3.37
N LEU A 3 5.28 -1.61 4.06
CA LEU A 3 3.96 -2.23 4.03
C LEU A 3 3.28 -1.94 2.69
N ILE A 4 2.60 -2.91 2.10
CA ILE A 4 1.99 -2.75 0.78
C ILE A 4 0.91 -1.65 0.78
N GLU A 5 0.19 -1.45 1.89
CA GLU A 5 -0.74 -0.34 2.00
C GLU A 5 -0.04 1.02 1.83
N SER A 6 1.19 1.20 2.33
CA SER A 6 1.95 2.45 2.16
C SER A 6 2.49 2.65 0.74
N LEU A 7 2.48 1.59 -0.08
CA LEU A 7 2.86 1.63 -1.48
C LEU A 7 1.71 2.18 -2.35
N TYR A 8 0.46 1.99 -1.95
CA TYR A 8 -0.70 2.37 -2.76
C TYR A 8 -1.56 3.44 -2.09
N LEU A 9 -1.86 3.29 -0.80
CA LEU A 9 -2.73 4.19 -0.05
C LEU A 9 -1.96 5.42 0.44
N GLY A 10 -2.68 6.54 0.56
CA GLY A 10 -2.12 7.82 1.01
C GLY A 10 -1.36 8.60 -0.07
N TRP A 11 -1.37 8.11 -1.31
CA TRP A 11 -0.89 8.83 -2.48
C TRP A 11 -2.10 9.37 -3.26
N SER A 12 -2.01 10.62 -3.68
CA SER A 12 -3.00 11.27 -4.53
C SER A 12 -2.38 11.59 -5.88
N PRO A 13 -3.11 11.45 -7.00
CA PRO A 13 -2.69 12.02 -8.27
C PRO A 13 -2.36 13.50 -8.10
N LEU A 14 -1.29 13.95 -8.75
CA LEU A 14 -1.02 15.37 -8.91
C LEU A 14 -1.77 15.86 -10.15
N ASP A 15 -2.97 16.40 -9.93
CA ASP A 15 -3.85 16.82 -11.02
C ASP A 15 -3.48 18.19 -11.59
N HIS A 16 -3.72 18.34 -12.89
CA HIS A 16 -3.71 19.64 -13.54
C HIS A 16 -4.96 20.45 -13.12
N PRO A 17 -4.94 21.79 -13.27
CA PRO A 17 -6.17 22.57 -13.29
C PRO A 17 -7.17 21.96 -14.30
N ALA A 18 -8.46 21.97 -13.95
CA ALA A 18 -9.51 21.34 -14.75
C ALA A 18 -9.62 21.88 -16.19
N ASP A 19 -9.10 23.08 -16.43
CA ASP A 19 -9.09 23.80 -17.70
C ASP A 19 -7.73 23.75 -18.43
N CYS A 20 -6.81 22.87 -18.01
CA CYS A 20 -5.50 22.75 -18.64
C CYS A 20 -5.62 22.31 -20.11
N PRO A 21 -5.17 23.14 -21.08
CA PRO A 21 -5.34 22.83 -22.51
C PRO A 21 -4.35 21.78 -23.01
N ASN A 22 -3.31 21.45 -22.23
CA ASN A 22 -2.28 20.48 -22.61
C ASN A 22 -1.63 19.84 -21.37
N PRO A 23 -2.31 18.88 -20.70
CA PRO A 23 -1.74 18.16 -19.58
C PRO A 23 -0.60 17.25 -20.06
N ALA A 24 0.60 17.40 -19.48
CA ALA A 24 1.81 16.69 -19.90
C ALA A 24 2.48 15.85 -18.79
N TRP A 25 1.85 15.73 -17.63
CA TRP A 25 2.37 14.85 -16.56
C TRP A 25 1.81 13.45 -16.78
N ASP A 26 2.68 12.44 -16.88
CA ASP A 26 2.24 11.06 -17.10
C ASP A 26 1.57 10.46 -15.85
N VAL A 27 2.37 10.17 -14.83
CA VAL A 27 1.93 9.61 -13.55
C VAL A 27 2.80 10.22 -12.47
N VAL A 28 2.25 11.25 -11.83
CA VAL A 28 2.86 11.90 -10.68
C VAL A 28 1.88 11.80 -9.53
N GLU A 29 2.36 11.31 -8.40
CA GLU A 29 1.56 11.23 -7.19
C GLU A 29 2.25 11.95 -6.05
N ILE A 30 1.44 12.57 -5.19
CA ILE A 30 1.86 13.33 -4.03
C ILE A 30 1.36 12.65 -2.76
N ARG A 31 2.22 12.63 -1.74
CA ARG A 31 1.86 12.21 -0.38
C ARG A 31 2.29 13.27 0.62
N HIS A 32 1.43 13.50 1.60
CA HIS A 32 1.72 14.30 2.79
C HIS A 32 1.74 13.36 3.99
N ASP A 33 2.86 13.32 4.71
CA ASP A 33 3.00 12.55 5.94
C ASP A 33 3.90 13.27 6.96
N GLU A 34 4.11 12.66 8.12
CA GLU A 34 5.04 13.16 9.13
C GLU A 34 6.39 12.45 8.97
N GLY A 35 7.45 13.24 8.77
CA GLY A 35 8.83 12.77 8.82
C GLY A 35 9.41 12.86 10.23
N ALA A 36 10.47 12.10 10.48
CA ALA A 36 11.25 12.16 11.72
C ALA A 36 12.69 12.57 11.38
N ARG A 37 13.27 13.47 12.19
CA ARG A 37 14.67 13.88 12.08
C ARG A 37 15.56 12.79 12.66
N ILE A 38 16.68 12.49 11.99
CA ILE A 38 17.61 11.42 12.39
C ILE A 38 18.26 11.70 13.75
N VAL A 39 18.54 12.98 14.03
CA VAL A 39 19.06 13.42 15.32
C VAL A 39 17.88 13.80 16.20
N GLN A 40 17.48 12.86 17.08
CA GLN A 40 16.54 13.15 18.14
C GLN A 40 17.26 13.95 19.21
N THR A 41 16.85 15.20 19.40
CA THR A 41 17.46 16.07 20.41
C THR A 41 16.74 15.97 21.75
N GLY A 42 15.60 15.28 21.81
CA GLY A 42 14.72 15.26 22.97
C GLY A 42 14.03 16.60 23.20
N ALA A 43 14.08 17.51 22.22
CA ALA A 43 13.43 18.79 22.28
C ALA A 43 11.91 18.58 22.14
N GLU A 44 11.18 18.82 23.23
CA GLU A 44 9.72 18.86 23.19
C GLU A 44 9.24 19.94 22.21
N ARG A 45 8.11 19.67 21.54
CA ARG A 45 7.47 20.49 20.49
C ARG A 45 7.20 21.96 20.89
N HIS A 46 7.42 22.33 22.16
CA HIS A 46 7.03 23.64 22.72
C HIS A 46 8.06 24.30 23.66
N ALA A 47 9.33 23.89 23.68
CA ALA A 47 10.35 24.56 24.50
C ALA A 47 10.88 25.89 23.90
N CYS A 48 10.53 26.22 22.65
CA CYS A 48 10.96 27.46 22.00
C CYS A 48 9.91 28.56 22.14
N ALA A 49 10.34 29.75 22.58
CA ALA A 49 9.48 30.94 22.65
C ALA A 49 9.14 31.55 21.27
N ASN A 50 9.75 31.06 20.19
CA ASN A 50 9.46 31.50 18.82
C ASN A 50 8.44 30.54 18.19
N ASP A 51 7.27 31.10 17.82
CA ASP A 51 6.16 30.41 17.16
C ASP A 51 6.48 29.92 15.74
N THR A 52 7.57 30.41 15.16
CA THR A 52 8.10 29.96 13.85
C THR A 52 9.23 28.93 13.95
N CYS A 53 9.58 28.47 15.15
CA CYS A 53 10.71 27.56 15.35
C CYS A 53 10.36 26.10 15.01
N SER A 54 11.23 25.43 14.23
CA SER A 54 11.04 24.07 13.72
C SER A 54 11.84 22.98 14.47
N HIS A 55 12.20 23.20 15.75
CA HIS A 55 12.96 22.26 16.60
C HIS A 55 12.17 21.02 17.07
N ALA A 56 11.09 20.65 16.38
CA ALA A 56 10.45 19.36 16.65
C ALA A 56 11.30 18.23 16.05
N ASP A 57 11.34 17.10 16.74
CA ASP A 57 11.94 15.86 16.21
C ASP A 57 11.14 15.29 15.02
N SER A 58 10.00 15.90 14.68
CA SER A 58 9.18 15.60 13.52
C SER A 58 8.89 16.82 12.63
N PHE A 59 8.50 16.57 11.39
CA PHE A 59 8.21 17.62 10.39
C PHE A 59 7.13 17.18 9.41
N GLY A 60 6.38 18.15 8.88
CA GLY A 60 5.49 17.90 7.75
C GLY A 60 6.31 17.59 6.50
N ARG A 61 6.10 16.42 5.92
CA ARG A 61 6.86 15.93 4.76
C ARG A 61 5.96 15.83 3.55
N VAL A 62 6.40 16.45 2.46
CA VAL A 62 5.83 16.26 1.12
C VAL A 62 6.73 15.30 0.36
N GLN A 63 6.11 14.28 -0.24
CA GLN A 63 6.80 13.35 -1.13
C GLN A 63 6.12 13.35 -2.49
N LEU A 64 6.93 13.35 -3.53
CA LEU A 64 6.49 13.16 -4.91
C LEU A 64 7.06 11.84 -5.40
N ARG A 65 6.25 11.07 -6.13
CA ARG A 65 6.74 9.95 -6.92
C ARG A 65 6.32 10.09 -8.37
N LEU A 66 7.24 9.76 -9.27
CA LEU A 66 7.07 9.84 -10.71
C LEU A 66 7.37 8.48 -11.33
N LEU A 67 6.54 8.05 -12.27
CA LEU A 67 6.74 6.83 -13.06
C LEU A 67 6.90 7.17 -14.53
N CYS A 68 7.98 6.69 -15.14
CA CYS A 68 8.09 6.61 -16.60
C CYS A 68 7.50 5.28 -17.07
N ARG A 69 6.35 5.30 -17.76
CA ARG A 69 5.69 4.08 -18.25
C ARG A 69 6.49 3.35 -19.34
N ASP A 70 7.31 4.07 -20.09
CA ASP A 70 8.12 3.51 -21.18
C ASP A 70 9.25 2.62 -20.65
N CYS A 71 10.01 3.11 -19.67
CA CYS A 71 11.19 2.40 -19.17
C CYS A 71 11.04 1.83 -17.75
N GLY A 72 9.89 2.04 -17.08
CA GLY A 72 9.64 1.53 -15.72
C GLY A 72 10.39 2.27 -14.60
N SER A 73 11.12 3.33 -14.91
CA SER A 73 11.85 4.10 -13.90
C SER A 73 10.89 4.79 -12.92
N VAL A 74 11.18 4.63 -11.63
CA VAL A 74 10.45 5.26 -10.52
C VAL A 74 11.37 6.24 -9.81
N ARG A 75 10.95 7.50 -9.68
CA ARG A 75 11.68 8.52 -8.90
C ARG A 75 10.85 8.96 -7.72
N THR A 76 11.44 8.96 -6.52
CA THR A 76 10.82 9.52 -5.32
C THR A 76 11.63 10.73 -4.85
N ILE A 77 10.98 11.87 -4.67
CA ILE A 77 11.55 13.14 -4.22
C ILE A 77 10.93 13.48 -2.88
N THR A 78 11.74 13.85 -1.89
CA THR A 78 11.28 14.21 -0.54
C THR A 78 11.68 15.64 -0.17
N GLY A 79 10.72 16.44 0.31
CA GLY A 79 10.89 17.89 0.51
C GLY A 79 11.91 18.32 1.58
N GLU A 80 12.00 17.64 2.73
CA GLU A 80 12.89 18.11 3.82
C GLU A 80 14.38 18.00 3.50
N GLY A 81 14.81 16.88 2.89
CA GLY A 81 16.22 16.61 2.63
C GLY A 81 16.67 16.91 1.20
N LEU A 82 15.75 17.34 0.32
CA LEU A 82 15.92 17.31 -1.13
C LEU A 82 16.44 15.96 -1.66
N THR A 83 16.17 14.88 -0.92
CA THR A 83 16.65 13.54 -1.28
C THR A 83 15.85 13.04 -2.48
N GLN A 84 16.59 12.56 -3.48
CA GLN A 84 16.03 11.90 -4.64
C GLN A 84 16.51 10.45 -4.68
N VAL A 85 15.55 9.53 -4.78
CA VAL A 85 15.83 8.11 -5.03
C VAL A 85 15.29 7.77 -6.41
N CYS A 86 16.12 7.11 -7.23
CA CYS A 86 15.71 6.55 -8.51
C CYS A 86 15.83 5.03 -8.45
N THR A 87 14.78 4.34 -8.86
CA THR A 87 14.64 2.89 -8.85
C THR A 87 13.80 2.46 -10.05
N ASP A 88 13.32 1.22 -10.05
CA ASP A 88 12.53 0.63 -11.14
C ASP A 88 11.29 -0.08 -10.59
N THR A 89 10.23 -0.18 -11.39
CA THR A 89 8.99 -0.89 -11.03
C THR A 89 9.26 -2.34 -10.59
N SER A 90 10.27 -3.03 -11.15
CA SER A 90 10.66 -4.38 -10.76
C SER A 90 11.26 -4.48 -9.34
N LEU A 91 11.66 -3.34 -8.77
CA LEU A 91 12.16 -3.22 -7.40
C LEU A 91 11.11 -2.71 -6.41
N THR A 92 10.13 -1.94 -6.86
CA THR A 92 9.13 -1.28 -6.00
C THR A 92 7.78 -1.98 -5.97
N GLY A 93 7.40 -2.70 -7.03
CA GLY A 93 6.03 -3.20 -7.25
C GLY A 93 5.07 -2.12 -7.77
N TRP A 94 5.18 -0.89 -7.28
CA TRP A 94 4.37 0.25 -7.77
C TRP A 94 4.71 0.58 -9.23
N GLY A 95 3.66 0.83 -10.03
CA GLY A 95 3.74 1.08 -11.46
C GLY A 95 3.68 -0.18 -12.32
N GLN A 96 3.79 -1.38 -11.73
CA GLN A 96 3.50 -2.61 -12.46
C GLN A 96 1.99 -2.75 -12.71
N ALA A 97 1.63 -3.26 -13.89
CA ALA A 97 0.23 -3.50 -14.25
C ALA A 97 -0.39 -4.56 -13.31
N PRO A 98 -1.64 -4.35 -12.85
CA PRO A 98 -2.32 -5.36 -12.06
C PRO A 98 -2.59 -6.62 -12.89
N ARG A 99 -2.57 -7.78 -12.25
CA ARG A 99 -2.85 -9.07 -12.90
C ARG A 99 -4.25 -9.56 -12.53
N GLN A 100 -5.06 -9.89 -13.52
CA GLN A 100 -6.35 -10.52 -13.28
C GLN A 100 -6.17 -12.01 -12.93
N VAL A 101 -6.62 -12.43 -11.76
CA VAL A 101 -6.54 -13.81 -11.26
C VAL A 101 -7.83 -14.15 -10.52
N GLY A 102 -8.45 -15.29 -10.83
CA GLY A 102 -9.63 -15.76 -10.10
C GLY A 102 -10.82 -14.79 -10.09
N GLY A 103 -10.92 -13.89 -11.08
CA GLY A 103 -11.99 -12.89 -11.17
C GLY A 103 -11.74 -11.59 -10.38
N VAL A 104 -10.56 -11.41 -9.80
CA VAL A 104 -10.13 -10.18 -9.11
C VAL A 104 -8.83 -9.64 -9.70
N TRP A 105 -8.49 -8.39 -9.39
CA TRP A 105 -7.28 -7.73 -9.87
C TRP A 105 -6.24 -7.63 -8.76
N LEU A 106 -5.07 -8.20 -8.99
CA LEU A 106 -3.97 -8.25 -8.03
C LEU A 106 -2.94 -7.15 -8.32
N TRP A 107 -2.74 -6.27 -7.35
CA TRP A 107 -1.80 -5.17 -7.38
C TRP A 107 -0.53 -5.54 -6.59
N PRO A 108 0.62 -5.68 -7.26
CA PRO A 108 1.80 -6.29 -6.65
C PRO A 108 2.49 -5.37 -5.63
N GLY A 109 2.78 -5.91 -4.45
CA GLY A 109 3.70 -5.29 -3.51
C GLY A 109 5.15 -5.37 -3.96
N GLN A 110 6.04 -4.91 -3.07
CA GLN A 110 7.47 -4.97 -3.33
C GLN A 110 7.95 -6.44 -3.42
N PRO A 111 8.64 -6.85 -4.50
CA PRO A 111 9.20 -8.19 -4.59
C PRO A 111 10.46 -8.33 -3.73
N ALA A 112 10.77 -9.55 -3.29
CA ALA A 112 11.97 -9.83 -2.49
C ALA A 112 13.29 -9.62 -3.26
N ALA A 113 13.23 -9.72 -4.59
CA ALA A 113 14.32 -9.42 -5.50
C ALA A 113 13.73 -9.04 -6.87
N PRO A 114 14.48 -8.31 -7.73
CA PRO A 114 14.03 -7.98 -9.08
C PRO A 114 13.51 -9.21 -9.83
N GLY A 115 12.33 -9.10 -10.42
CA GLY A 115 11.69 -10.17 -11.20
C GLY A 115 11.19 -11.37 -10.39
N ARG A 116 11.27 -11.35 -9.05
CA ARG A 116 10.64 -12.36 -8.19
C ARG A 116 9.18 -12.03 -7.93
N GLU A 117 8.42 -13.06 -7.55
CA GLU A 117 7.02 -12.88 -7.16
C GLU A 117 6.91 -12.04 -5.86
N PRO A 118 6.02 -11.02 -5.84
CA PRO A 118 5.65 -10.28 -4.64
C PRO A 118 5.21 -11.17 -3.49
N HIS A 119 5.51 -10.73 -2.27
CA HIS A 119 5.00 -11.36 -1.06
C HIS A 119 3.56 -10.95 -0.75
N ASP A 120 3.18 -9.75 -1.15
CA ASP A 120 1.90 -9.14 -0.84
C ASP A 120 1.22 -8.65 -2.12
N TYR A 121 -0.11 -8.69 -2.13
CA TYR A 121 -0.94 -8.10 -3.16
C TYR A 121 -2.12 -7.38 -2.53
N LEU A 122 -2.39 -6.14 -2.95
CA LEU A 122 -3.70 -5.54 -2.75
C LEU A 122 -4.62 -6.03 -3.84
N VAL A 123 -5.91 -6.12 -3.53
CA VAL A 123 -6.91 -6.68 -4.43
C VAL A 123 -8.00 -5.67 -4.66
N THR A 124 -8.32 -5.40 -5.93
CA THR A 124 -9.53 -4.67 -6.33
C THR A 124 -10.49 -5.63 -7.02
N ARG A 125 -11.79 -5.36 -6.91
CA ARG A 125 -12.82 -6.18 -7.56
C ARG A 125 -12.88 -5.90 -9.06
N GLU A 126 -12.85 -4.63 -9.40
CA GLU A 126 -12.86 -4.14 -10.77
C GLU A 126 -11.47 -3.66 -11.18
N GLN A 127 -11.27 -3.52 -12.49
CA GLN A 127 -10.07 -2.88 -13.01
C GLN A 127 -10.15 -1.41 -12.66
N ALA A 128 -9.14 -0.90 -11.96
CA ALA A 128 -9.03 0.51 -11.59
C ALA A 128 -7.72 1.07 -12.12
N ASP A 129 -7.66 2.40 -12.28
CA ASP A 129 -6.41 3.09 -12.64
C ASP A 129 -5.45 3.17 -11.44
N ALA A 130 -5.99 3.17 -10.22
CA ALA A 130 -5.25 3.16 -8.97
C ALA A 130 -6.01 2.42 -7.86
N VAL A 131 -5.27 1.92 -6.87
CA VAL A 131 -5.85 1.38 -5.63
C VAL A 131 -6.12 2.54 -4.67
N THR A 132 -7.39 2.74 -4.33
CA THR A 132 -7.84 3.70 -3.31
C THR A 132 -8.48 2.95 -2.15
N THR A 133 -8.79 3.65 -1.07
CA THR A 133 -9.52 3.06 0.06
C THR A 133 -10.88 2.51 -0.38
N GLU A 134 -11.52 3.17 -1.34
CA GLU A 134 -12.84 2.81 -1.88
C GLU A 134 -12.78 1.62 -2.85
N SER A 135 -11.73 1.53 -3.68
CA SER A 135 -11.57 0.41 -4.62
C SER A 135 -10.97 -0.84 -3.98
N LEU A 136 -10.36 -0.69 -2.81
CA LEU A 136 -9.74 -1.78 -2.06
C LEU A 136 -10.78 -2.83 -1.64
N TYR A 137 -10.56 -4.06 -2.11
CA TYR A 137 -11.45 -5.18 -1.87
C TYR A 137 -10.83 -6.26 -0.99
N GLY A 138 -9.50 -6.41 -1.04
CA GLY A 138 -8.81 -7.48 -0.32
C GLY A 138 -7.30 -7.29 -0.22
N ILE A 139 -6.66 -8.19 0.50
CA ILE A 139 -5.21 -8.36 0.56
C ILE A 139 -4.86 -9.84 0.53
N ILE A 140 -3.76 -10.17 -0.15
CA ILE A 140 -3.17 -11.50 -0.16
C ILE A 140 -1.73 -11.40 0.31
N THR A 141 -1.35 -12.19 1.31
CA THR A 141 0.00 -12.16 1.90
C THR A 141 0.58 -13.57 1.97
N ARG A 142 1.82 -13.72 1.49
CA ARG A 142 2.59 -14.96 1.57
C ARG A 142 3.31 -15.07 2.91
N TYR A 143 3.22 -16.24 3.53
CA TYR A 143 3.98 -16.59 4.73
C TYR A 143 4.53 -18.01 4.62
N ARG A 144 5.28 -18.46 5.63
CA ARG A 144 5.69 -19.86 5.78
C ARG A 144 5.05 -20.45 7.02
N ASP A 145 4.52 -21.66 6.93
CA ASP A 145 4.00 -22.39 8.10
C ASP A 145 5.14 -22.95 8.96
N ALA A 146 4.79 -23.71 10.02
CA ALA A 146 5.74 -24.26 10.98
C ALA A 146 6.76 -25.21 10.33
N GLU A 147 6.35 -25.86 9.24
CA GLU A 147 7.17 -26.75 8.42
C GLU A 147 7.99 -26.00 7.36
N GLY A 148 7.84 -24.67 7.26
CA GLY A 148 8.54 -23.82 6.30
C GLY A 148 7.92 -23.81 4.90
N THR A 149 6.76 -24.45 4.71
CA THR A 149 6.05 -24.51 3.43
C THR A 149 5.43 -23.14 3.12
N PRO A 150 5.60 -22.59 1.91
CA PRO A 150 4.96 -21.35 1.53
C PRO A 150 3.44 -21.51 1.52
N ARG A 151 2.75 -20.59 2.18
CA ARG A 151 1.30 -20.52 2.29
C ARG A 151 0.83 -19.09 2.05
N TRP A 152 -0.46 -18.94 1.76
CA TRP A 152 -1.08 -17.65 1.48
C TRP A 152 -2.23 -17.38 2.44
N ILE A 153 -2.31 -16.18 2.99
CA ILE A 153 -3.49 -15.69 3.69
C ILE A 153 -4.18 -14.71 2.77
N ALA A 154 -5.50 -14.83 2.65
CA ALA A 154 -6.35 -13.87 2.00
C ALA A 154 -7.23 -13.19 3.06
N ALA A 155 -7.40 -11.88 2.95
CA ALA A 155 -8.42 -11.16 3.70
C ALA A 155 -9.21 -10.26 2.75
N ALA A 156 -10.49 -10.06 3.04
CA ALA A 156 -11.43 -9.41 2.13
C ALA A 156 -12.43 -8.55 2.89
N LEU A 157 -12.94 -7.54 2.19
CA LEU A 157 -13.87 -6.51 2.67
C LEU A 157 -13.25 -5.71 3.82
N PRO A 158 -12.58 -4.58 3.51
CA PRO A 158 -12.05 -3.68 4.52
C PRO A 158 -13.13 -3.29 5.52
N ASP A 159 -12.83 -3.40 6.81
CA ASP A 159 -13.74 -3.06 7.89
C ASP A 159 -12.90 -2.50 9.05
N PRO A 160 -12.99 -1.20 9.37
CA PRO A 160 -12.22 -0.59 10.46
C PRO A 160 -12.46 -1.27 11.83
N THR A 161 -13.60 -1.92 12.00
CA THR A 161 -13.97 -2.69 13.19
C THR A 161 -13.86 -4.20 12.99
N GLY A 162 -13.30 -4.62 11.85
CA GLY A 162 -13.13 -6.02 11.48
C GLY A 162 -12.30 -6.80 12.50
N GLU A 163 -12.65 -8.07 12.66
CA GLU A 163 -12.06 -9.00 13.62
C GLU A 163 -10.65 -9.44 13.20
N HIS A 164 -10.32 -9.31 11.92
CA HIS A 164 -9.07 -9.80 11.36
C HIS A 164 -8.17 -8.64 10.98
N GLN A 165 -6.97 -8.60 11.58
CA GLN A 165 -5.94 -7.64 11.21
C GLN A 165 -4.88 -8.32 10.32
N VAL A 166 -4.59 -7.71 9.17
CA VAL A 166 -3.46 -8.08 8.30
C VAL A 166 -2.71 -6.79 7.99
N HIS A 167 -1.44 -6.72 8.42
CA HIS A 167 -0.68 -5.47 8.52
C HIS A 167 -1.43 -4.41 9.34
N THR A 168 -1.60 -3.18 8.83
CA THR A 168 -2.33 -2.11 9.52
C THR A 168 -3.83 -2.14 9.21
N LEU A 169 -4.26 -2.90 8.21
CA LEU A 169 -5.65 -2.96 7.76
C LEU A 169 -6.45 -4.03 8.52
N ARG A 170 -7.74 -3.71 8.74
CA ARG A 170 -8.72 -4.63 9.33
C ARG A 170 -9.73 -5.07 8.30
N TRP A 171 -10.17 -6.33 8.43
CA TRP A 171 -10.92 -7.05 7.42
C TRP A 171 -12.08 -7.79 8.06
N ARG A 172 -13.21 -7.83 7.36
CA ARG A 172 -14.38 -8.61 7.80
C ARG A 172 -14.15 -10.11 7.69
N HIS A 173 -13.42 -10.55 6.66
CA HIS A 173 -13.16 -11.96 6.42
C HIS A 173 -11.67 -12.24 6.26
N ARG A 174 -11.23 -13.41 6.74
CA ARG A 174 -9.88 -13.94 6.54
C ARG A 174 -9.91 -15.44 6.25
N SER A 175 -9.05 -15.92 5.35
CA SER A 175 -8.87 -17.34 5.09
C SER A 175 -8.00 -18.02 6.16
N ALA A 176 -8.21 -19.33 6.34
CA ALA A 176 -7.14 -20.18 6.87
C ALA A 176 -6.12 -20.42 5.74
N GLY A 177 -4.84 -20.57 6.09
CA GLY A 177 -3.73 -20.66 5.12
C GLY A 177 -4.03 -21.48 3.87
N LEU A 178 -3.80 -20.87 2.71
CA LEU A 178 -4.09 -21.38 1.37
C LEU A 178 -2.81 -21.86 0.69
N ALA A 179 -2.94 -22.79 -0.23
CA ALA A 179 -1.79 -23.44 -0.87
C ALA A 179 -1.05 -22.52 -1.85
N ASP A 180 -1.80 -21.74 -2.63
CA ASP A 180 -1.26 -20.92 -3.71
C ASP A 180 -2.05 -19.60 -3.88
N LEU A 181 -1.53 -18.75 -4.76
CA LEU A 181 -2.06 -17.43 -5.03
C LEU A 181 -3.41 -17.48 -5.77
N ASP A 182 -3.61 -18.46 -6.64
CA ASP A 182 -4.88 -18.63 -7.37
C ASP A 182 -6.01 -18.99 -6.42
N ALA A 183 -5.76 -19.88 -5.47
CA ALA A 183 -6.68 -20.23 -4.38
C ALA A 183 -6.99 -19.01 -3.50
N ALA A 184 -6.00 -18.15 -3.22
CA ALA A 184 -6.19 -16.92 -2.48
C ALA A 184 -7.06 -15.89 -3.23
N ALA A 185 -6.82 -15.70 -4.53
CA ALA A 185 -7.61 -14.81 -5.36
C ALA A 185 -9.06 -15.31 -5.52
N ALA A 186 -9.26 -16.60 -5.81
CA ALA A 186 -10.57 -17.22 -5.87
C ALA A 186 -11.30 -17.16 -4.52
N TRP A 187 -10.57 -17.28 -3.41
CA TRP A 187 -11.15 -17.09 -2.09
C TRP A 187 -11.68 -15.66 -1.93
N ILE A 188 -10.92 -14.62 -2.30
CA ILE A 188 -11.39 -13.22 -2.19
C ILE A 188 -12.61 -12.96 -3.09
N ALA A 189 -12.60 -13.47 -4.33
CA ALA A 189 -13.64 -13.20 -5.34
C ALA A 189 -15.09 -13.48 -4.88
N VAL A 190 -15.28 -14.42 -3.95
CA VAL A 190 -16.61 -14.81 -3.43
C VAL A 190 -16.87 -14.34 -2.00
N ALA A 191 -16.03 -13.46 -1.44
CA ALA A 191 -16.08 -13.07 -0.03
C ALA A 191 -17.40 -12.45 0.43
N GLU A 192 -18.05 -11.61 -0.38
CA GLU A 192 -19.34 -11.00 -0.03
C GLU A 192 -20.48 -12.00 0.17
N THR A 193 -20.37 -13.19 -0.45
CA THR A 193 -21.40 -14.22 -0.31
C THR A 193 -21.25 -15.04 0.96
N ARG A 194 -20.16 -14.83 1.71
CA ARG A 194 -19.89 -15.58 2.95
C ARG A 194 -20.73 -15.03 4.09
N THR A 195 -21.50 -15.90 4.72
CA THR A 195 -22.21 -15.58 5.95
C THR A 195 -21.21 -15.30 7.06
N GLN A 196 -21.34 -14.15 7.72
CA GLN A 196 -20.55 -13.84 8.91
C GLN A 196 -20.94 -14.85 10.00
N ARG A 197 -19.96 -15.65 10.47
CA ARG A 197 -20.21 -16.52 11.63
C ARG A 197 -20.27 -15.62 12.87
N PRO A 198 -21.39 -15.60 13.62
CA PRO A 198 -21.44 -14.84 14.86
C PRO A 198 -20.40 -15.40 15.83
N LEU A 199 -19.66 -14.48 16.47
CA LEU A 199 -18.65 -14.82 17.45
C LEU A 199 -19.36 -15.32 18.72
N VAL A 200 -19.25 -16.62 18.99
CA VAL A 200 -19.63 -17.18 20.29
C VAL A 200 -18.49 -16.87 21.25
N VAL A 201 -18.59 -15.75 21.96
CA VAL A 201 -17.74 -15.50 23.13
C VAL A 201 -18.29 -16.40 24.23
N ALA A 202 -17.57 -17.47 24.56
CA ALA A 202 -17.80 -18.19 25.80
C ALA A 202 -17.33 -17.27 26.94
N VAL A 203 -18.30 -16.74 27.71
CA VAL A 203 -18.08 -15.99 28.94
C VAL A 203 -17.86 -16.95 30.10
#